data_AF-A0A0U1NVC6-F1
#
_entry.id   AF-A0A0U1NVC6-F1
#
_cell.length_a   1.000
_cell.length_b   1.000
_cell.length_c   1.000
_cell.angle_alpha   90.00
_cell.angle_beta   90.00
_cell.angle_gamma   90.00
#
_symmetry.space_group_name_H-M   'P 1'
#
loop_
_entity.id
_entity.type
_entity.pdbx_description
1 polymer ?
#
loop_
_entity_poly.entity_id
_entity_poly.type
_entity_poly.pdbx_seq_one_letter_code
_entity_poly.pdbx_strand_id
1 'polypeptide(L)'
;MLDREREWVLSFLPYGSELLYTDTNPKQALLHFVDLDGDGKLEAIGIMRTNQQLQLFTLKEYYGHLRIISILNGPGYQVSYLGTAHIKSQNKVSIVVGWKVASIWSQLSIYEWTIPGLIEEKLNGDFIFSKIEVEDMPGLSGRDGKAEIALWFHDKGEAYTVEVYRWDGGKFILAKDVEPYYFKKVAAYYKQQIKEHPDHSFYYPYLHDAEQKASVVLRARPVLKNRL
;
A
#
# COMPACT_ATOMS: atom_id res chain seq x y z
N MET A 1 10.59 -9.67 -20.65
CA MET A 1 11.18 -8.34 -20.39
C MET A 1 11.65 -8.25 -18.95
N LEU A 2 10.77 -8.56 -17.98
CA LEU A 2 11.08 -8.59 -16.53
C LEU A 2 12.31 -9.45 -16.13
N ASP A 3 12.55 -10.61 -16.75
CA ASP A 3 13.64 -11.49 -16.30
C ASP A 3 15.04 -10.91 -16.53
N ARG A 4 15.23 -10.12 -17.61
CA ARG A 4 16.50 -9.46 -17.90
C ARG A 4 16.79 -8.29 -16.95
N GLU A 5 15.74 -7.54 -16.61
CA GLU A 5 15.83 -6.42 -15.64
C GLU A 5 16.10 -6.94 -14.23
N ARG A 6 15.53 -8.09 -13.86
CA ARG A 6 15.80 -8.79 -12.59
C ARG A 6 17.25 -9.25 -12.47
N GLU A 7 17.76 -9.99 -13.47
CA GLU A 7 19.15 -10.48 -13.46
C GLU A 7 20.16 -9.34 -13.32
N TRP A 8 19.86 -8.19 -13.95
CA TRP A 8 20.70 -7.00 -13.83
C TRP A 8 20.69 -6.41 -12.42
N VAL A 9 19.52 -6.27 -11.79
CA VAL A 9 19.40 -5.77 -10.40
C VAL A 9 20.21 -6.61 -9.41
N LEU A 10 20.20 -7.94 -9.56
CA LEU A 10 20.93 -8.86 -8.69
C LEU A 10 22.44 -8.56 -8.62
N SER A 11 23.03 -8.06 -9.72
CA SER A 11 24.46 -7.74 -9.77
C SER A 11 24.88 -6.54 -8.90
N PHE A 12 23.91 -5.74 -8.44
CA PHE A 12 24.16 -4.58 -7.57
C PHE A 12 23.87 -4.86 -6.10
N LEU A 13 23.18 -5.95 -5.78
CA LEU A 13 22.84 -6.26 -4.40
C LEU A 13 24.10 -6.60 -3.59
N PRO A 14 24.15 -6.28 -2.29
CA PRO A 14 25.28 -6.64 -1.45
C PRO A 14 25.53 -8.15 -1.48
N TYR A 15 26.79 -8.56 -1.37
CA TYR A 15 27.14 -9.98 -1.34
C TYR A 15 26.37 -10.74 -0.25
N GLY A 16 25.81 -11.89 -0.62
CA GLY A 16 24.99 -12.71 0.28
C GLY A 16 23.53 -12.24 0.44
N SER A 17 23.11 -11.22 -0.31
CA SER A 17 21.70 -10.79 -0.35
C SER A 17 20.90 -11.63 -1.34
N GLU A 18 19.65 -11.93 -1.00
CA GLU A 18 18.68 -12.56 -1.89
C GLU A 18 17.52 -11.60 -2.19
N LEU A 19 17.10 -11.49 -3.45
CA LEU A 19 15.87 -10.77 -3.82
C LEU A 19 14.65 -11.59 -3.39
N LEU A 20 13.66 -10.95 -2.77
CA LEU A 20 12.44 -11.63 -2.34
C LEU A 20 11.41 -11.72 -3.46
N TYR A 21 10.52 -12.70 -3.31
CA TYR A 21 9.43 -12.98 -4.23
C TYR A 21 8.12 -13.11 -3.46
N THR A 22 7.00 -12.84 -4.14
CA THR A 22 5.66 -13.14 -3.63
C THR A 22 5.50 -14.64 -3.40
N ASP A 23 4.65 -14.99 -2.42
CA ASP A 23 4.26 -16.38 -2.16
C ASP A 23 3.15 -16.87 -3.12
N THR A 24 2.86 -16.12 -4.18
CA THR A 24 1.88 -16.49 -5.22
C THR A 24 2.46 -17.46 -6.25
N ASN A 25 1.59 -18.10 -7.03
CA ASN A 25 2.00 -18.87 -8.20
C ASN A 25 1.41 -18.24 -9.49
N PRO A 26 2.22 -17.78 -10.45
CA PRO A 26 3.70 -17.75 -10.42
C PRO A 26 4.24 -16.78 -9.37
N LYS A 27 5.45 -17.09 -8.87
CA LYS A 27 6.19 -16.19 -7.99
C LYS A 27 6.60 -14.95 -8.76
N GLN A 28 6.44 -13.78 -8.15
CA GLN A 28 6.84 -12.51 -8.74
C GLN A 28 7.87 -11.85 -7.83
N ALA A 29 8.95 -11.32 -8.41
CA ALA A 29 9.93 -10.58 -7.62
C ALA A 29 9.25 -9.37 -6.95
N LEU A 30 9.56 -9.13 -5.68
CA LEU A 30 9.19 -7.90 -4.97
C LEU A 30 10.13 -6.78 -5.43
N LEU A 31 9.91 -6.33 -6.66
CA LEU A 31 10.73 -5.37 -7.39
C LEU A 31 9.82 -4.51 -8.28
N HIS A 32 9.91 -3.18 -8.15
CA HIS A 32 9.24 -2.23 -9.01
C HIS A 32 10.25 -1.25 -9.63
N PHE A 33 9.91 -0.75 -10.81
CA PHE A 33 10.62 0.34 -11.47
C PHE A 33 9.69 1.54 -11.56
N VAL A 34 10.09 2.67 -10.97
CA VAL A 34 9.24 3.86 -10.85
C VAL A 34 10.12 5.11 -10.72
N ASP A 35 9.68 6.22 -11.31
CA ASP A 35 10.31 7.53 -11.12
C ASP A 35 9.91 8.07 -9.74
N LEU A 36 10.79 7.89 -8.75
CA LEU A 36 10.54 8.26 -7.36
C LEU A 36 10.81 9.74 -7.10
N ASP A 37 11.78 10.32 -7.81
CA ASP A 37 12.25 11.67 -7.54
C ASP A 37 11.83 12.72 -8.57
N GLY A 38 11.13 12.30 -9.61
CA GLY A 38 10.51 13.15 -10.63
C GLY A 38 11.49 13.62 -11.70
N ASP A 39 12.66 12.97 -11.84
CA ASP A 39 13.65 13.33 -12.87
C ASP A 39 13.38 12.67 -14.24
N GLY A 40 12.33 11.85 -14.35
CA GLY A 40 11.93 11.14 -15.56
C GLY A 40 12.68 9.83 -15.81
N LYS A 41 13.62 9.44 -14.93
CA LYS A 41 14.30 8.14 -14.96
C LYS A 41 13.68 7.22 -13.91
N LEU A 42 13.63 5.93 -14.19
CA LEU A 42 13.09 4.96 -13.25
C LEU A 42 14.17 4.53 -12.26
N GLU A 43 13.86 4.61 -10.97
CA GLU A 43 14.56 3.91 -9.91
C GLU A 43 14.03 2.48 -9.78
N ALA A 44 14.89 1.55 -9.38
CA ALA A 44 14.46 0.22 -8.99
C ALA A 44 14.30 0.17 -7.46
N ILE A 45 13.14 -0.23 -6.98
CA ILE A 45 12.86 -0.49 -5.56
C ILE A 45 12.51 -1.95 -5.35
N GLY A 46 13.10 -2.58 -4.36
CA GLY A 46 12.79 -3.96 -4.08
C GLY A 46 13.07 -4.38 -2.67
N ILE A 47 12.62 -5.60 -2.35
CA ILE A 47 12.86 -6.22 -1.06
C ILE A 47 13.93 -7.26 -1.22
N MET A 48 14.97 -7.17 -0.40
CA MET A 48 15.99 -8.19 -0.29
C MET A 48 16.11 -8.70 1.15
N ARG A 49 16.75 -9.84 1.31
CA ARG A 49 17.15 -10.37 2.61
C ARG A 49 18.66 -10.56 2.63
N THR A 50 19.28 -10.02 3.68
CA THR A 50 20.72 -10.10 3.90
C THR A 50 20.94 -10.53 5.34
N ASN A 51 21.66 -11.63 5.58
CA ASN A 51 21.89 -12.17 6.94
C ASN A 51 20.59 -12.32 7.75
N GLN A 52 19.54 -12.88 7.14
CA GLN A 52 18.19 -13.05 7.71
C GLN A 52 17.39 -11.76 7.97
N GLN A 53 17.97 -10.57 7.75
CA GLN A 53 17.29 -9.29 7.90
C GLN A 53 16.59 -8.90 6.60
N LEU A 54 15.30 -8.56 6.66
CA LEU A 54 14.59 -7.95 5.52
C LEU A 54 15.00 -6.50 5.34
N GLN A 55 15.15 -6.09 4.08
CA GLN A 55 15.58 -4.75 3.71
C GLN A 55 14.85 -4.27 2.45
N LEU A 56 14.35 -3.04 2.49
CA LEU A 56 13.98 -2.27 1.31
C LEU A 56 15.25 -1.65 0.73
N PHE A 57 15.51 -1.86 -0.56
CA PHE A 57 16.61 -1.20 -1.26
C PHE A 57 16.11 -0.31 -2.38
N THR A 58 16.94 0.66 -2.77
CA THR A 58 16.71 1.49 -3.95
C THR A 58 17.97 1.64 -4.77
N LEU A 59 17.84 1.40 -6.07
CA LEU A 59 18.85 1.62 -7.08
C LEU A 59 18.46 2.85 -7.91
N LYS A 60 19.43 3.74 -8.14
CA LYS A 60 19.28 4.89 -9.05
C LYS A 60 20.48 5.01 -9.95
N GLU A 61 20.26 5.47 -11.17
CA GLU A 61 21.34 5.81 -12.10
C GLU A 61 21.89 7.20 -11.77
N TYR A 62 23.19 7.27 -11.51
CA TYR A 62 23.90 8.53 -11.30
C TYR A 62 25.09 8.60 -12.24
N TYR A 63 25.12 9.63 -13.10
CA TYR A 63 26.12 9.80 -14.17
C TYR A 63 26.33 8.54 -15.03
N GLY A 64 25.24 7.85 -15.42
CA GLY A 64 25.30 6.64 -16.25
C GLY A 64 25.69 5.37 -15.51
N HIS A 65 25.82 5.41 -14.18
CA HIS A 65 26.12 4.25 -13.35
C HIS A 65 25.00 3.99 -12.35
N LEU A 66 24.44 2.79 -12.37
CA LEU A 66 23.48 2.36 -11.35
C LEU A 66 24.21 2.13 -10.02
N ARG A 67 23.62 2.63 -8.93
CA ARG A 67 24.15 2.47 -7.57
C ARG A 67 23.02 2.23 -6.59
N ILE A 68 23.30 1.47 -5.54
CA ILE A 68 22.44 1.46 -4.35
C ILE A 68 22.55 2.83 -3.69
N ILE A 69 21.41 3.50 -3.56
CA ILE A 69 21.30 4.79 -2.89
C ILE A 69 20.73 4.63 -1.48
N SER A 70 19.94 3.59 -1.23
CA SER A 70 19.34 3.35 0.08
C SER A 70 19.17 1.86 0.35
N ILE A 71 19.42 1.49 1.61
CA ILE A 71 19.07 0.20 2.20
C ILE A 71 18.45 0.53 3.57
N LEU A 72 17.18 0.19 3.74
CA LEU A 72 16.44 0.40 4.98
C LEU A 72 15.99 -0.95 5.52
N ASN A 73 16.26 -1.21 6.79
CA ASN A 73 15.80 -2.44 7.44
C ASN A 73 14.28 -2.40 7.60
N GLY A 74 13.60 -3.46 7.17
CA GLY A 74 12.19 -3.66 7.43
C GLY A 74 11.96 -4.55 8.66
N PRO A 75 10.85 -4.35 9.40
CA PRO A 75 10.45 -5.29 10.44
C PRO A 75 9.92 -6.62 9.85
N GLY A 76 9.71 -7.60 10.73
CA GLY A 76 9.05 -8.86 10.36
C GLY A 76 9.95 -9.85 9.62
N TYR A 77 9.32 -10.82 8.96
CA TYR A 77 10.01 -11.98 8.37
C TYR A 77 9.63 -12.26 6.90
N GLN A 78 8.52 -11.68 6.42
CA GLN A 78 8.11 -11.64 5.00
C GLN A 78 7.51 -10.27 4.65
N VAL A 79 7.10 -10.09 3.39
CA VAL A 79 6.36 -8.92 2.90
C VAL A 79 5.03 -9.39 2.33
N SER A 80 3.93 -8.81 2.80
CA SER A 80 2.58 -9.07 2.31
C SER A 80 2.16 -8.13 1.19
N TYR A 81 2.80 -6.96 1.10
CA TYR A 81 2.53 -5.97 0.07
C TYR A 81 3.77 -5.14 -0.23
N LEU A 82 4.06 -4.94 -1.51
CA LEU A 82 4.96 -3.92 -2.01
C LEU A 82 4.24 -3.21 -3.14
N GLY A 83 4.17 -1.89 -3.06
CA GLY A 83 3.56 -1.08 -4.10
C GLY A 83 4.04 0.35 -4.02
N THR A 84 3.64 1.14 -5.00
CA THR A 84 3.93 2.58 -5.06
C THR A 84 2.67 3.35 -5.41
N ALA A 85 2.49 4.51 -4.79
CA ALA A 85 1.31 5.34 -4.98
C ALA A 85 1.56 6.78 -4.54
N HIS A 86 0.76 7.72 -5.05
CA HIS A 86 0.76 9.12 -4.63
C HIS A 86 0.06 9.29 -3.28
N ILE A 87 0.71 8.95 -2.16
CA ILE A 87 0.06 8.99 -0.84
C ILE A 87 -0.01 10.42 -0.30
N LYS A 88 1.12 11.12 -0.23
CA LYS A 88 1.20 12.45 0.41
C LYS A 88 0.85 13.58 -0.56
N SER A 89 1.22 13.43 -1.84
CA SER A 89 1.06 14.44 -2.87
C SER A 89 0.88 13.81 -4.25
N GLN A 90 0.24 14.54 -5.18
CA GLN A 90 0.04 14.12 -6.57
C GLN A 90 1.34 14.10 -7.40
N ASN A 91 2.39 14.78 -6.92
CA ASN A 91 3.62 15.01 -7.71
C ASN A 91 4.79 14.14 -7.26
N LYS A 92 4.63 13.40 -6.16
CA LYS A 92 5.66 12.51 -5.62
C LYS A 92 5.06 11.16 -5.34
N VAL A 93 5.80 10.12 -5.71
CA VAL A 93 5.40 8.74 -5.46
C VAL A 93 5.98 8.30 -4.13
N SER A 94 5.12 7.71 -3.30
CA SER A 94 5.47 7.06 -2.06
C SER A 94 5.64 5.56 -2.31
N ILE A 95 6.53 4.92 -1.55
CA ILE A 95 6.62 3.46 -1.50
C ILE A 95 5.78 2.99 -0.31
N VAL A 96 4.94 1.99 -0.54
CA VAL A 96 4.07 1.40 0.48
C VAL A 96 4.48 -0.05 0.69
N VAL A 97 4.80 -0.41 1.94
CA VAL A 97 5.21 -1.76 2.30
C VAL A 97 4.35 -2.30 3.43
N GLY A 98 3.85 -3.52 3.24
CA GLY A 98 3.25 -4.34 4.28
C GLY A 98 4.25 -5.37 4.79
N TRP A 99 4.86 -5.10 5.94
CA TRP A 99 5.83 -6.01 6.55
C TRP A 99 5.12 -7.07 7.36
N LYS A 100 5.23 -8.35 7.00
CA LYS A 100 4.56 -9.44 7.72
C LYS A 100 5.29 -9.69 9.04
N VAL A 101 4.62 -9.32 10.14
CA VAL A 101 5.13 -9.43 11.52
C VAL A 101 4.56 -10.65 12.26
N ALA A 102 3.45 -11.20 11.79
CA ALA A 102 2.90 -12.49 12.24
C ALA A 102 2.12 -13.18 11.11
N SER A 103 1.56 -14.36 11.37
CA SER A 103 0.89 -15.20 10.36
C SER A 103 -0.14 -14.46 9.52
N ILE A 104 -1.00 -13.65 10.15
CA ILE A 104 -2.07 -12.87 9.51
C ILE A 104 -1.94 -11.35 9.71
N TRP A 105 -0.82 -10.90 10.29
CA TRP A 105 -0.62 -9.49 10.63
C TRP A 105 0.59 -8.92 9.91
N SER A 106 0.39 -7.76 9.32
CA SER A 106 1.41 -6.97 8.65
C SER A 106 1.40 -5.55 9.21
N GLN A 107 2.58 -4.97 9.36
CA GLN A 107 2.75 -3.57 9.73
C GLN A 107 2.92 -2.72 8.47
N LEU A 108 2.18 -1.61 8.38
CA LEU A 108 2.31 -0.63 7.31
C LEU A 108 3.55 0.26 7.53
N SER A 109 4.37 0.39 6.49
CA SER A 109 5.39 1.42 6.37
C SER A 109 5.19 2.20 5.07
N ILE A 110 5.42 3.51 5.14
CA ILE A 110 5.43 4.42 3.98
C ILE A 110 6.82 5.02 3.88
N TYR A 111 7.40 5.02 2.69
CA TYR A 111 8.70 5.62 2.45
C TYR A 111 8.60 6.72 1.39
N GLU A 112 9.31 7.80 1.63
CA GLU A 112 9.39 8.95 0.73
C GLU A 112 10.81 9.14 0.23
N TRP A 113 10.92 9.57 -1.02
CA TRP A 113 12.18 10.03 -1.56
C TRP A 113 12.57 11.39 -0.98
N THR A 114 13.80 11.45 -0.47
CA THR A 114 14.49 12.66 -0.05
C THR A 114 15.88 12.70 -0.66
N ILE A 115 16.55 13.85 -0.61
CA ILE A 115 17.98 13.90 -0.92
C ILE A 115 18.70 13.61 0.40
N PRO A 116 19.55 12.56 0.51
CA PRO A 116 20.14 11.78 -0.58
C PRO A 116 19.48 10.42 -0.89
N GLY A 117 18.39 10.01 -0.23
CA GLY A 117 17.74 8.72 -0.47
C GLY A 117 16.38 8.57 0.21
N LEU A 118 15.98 7.34 0.55
CA LEU A 118 14.68 7.08 1.19
C LEU A 118 14.69 7.38 2.69
N ILE A 119 13.56 7.91 3.18
CA ILE A 119 13.22 7.94 4.61
C ILE A 119 11.89 7.23 4.84
N GLU A 120 11.75 6.59 6.01
CA GLU A 120 10.47 6.08 6.47
C GLU A 120 9.66 7.22 7.12
N GLU A 121 8.39 7.33 6.74
CA GLU A 121 7.45 8.26 7.34
C GLU A 121 7.03 7.80 8.73
N LYS A 122 7.12 8.70 9.71
CA LYS A 122 6.64 8.42 11.07
C LYS A 122 5.12 8.49 11.10
N LEU A 123 4.48 7.32 11.08
CA LEU A 123 3.04 7.21 11.16
C LEU A 123 2.55 7.47 12.59
N ASN A 124 1.44 8.22 12.72
CA ASN A 124 0.79 8.49 14.00
C ASN A 124 -0.26 7.42 14.28
N GLY A 125 0.18 6.24 14.71
CA GLY A 125 -0.67 5.09 15.01
C GLY A 125 0.03 3.78 14.70
N ASP A 126 -0.54 2.68 15.17
CA ASP A 126 -0.06 1.34 14.86
C ASP A 126 -0.97 0.72 13.79
N PHE A 127 -0.49 0.73 12.55
CA PHE A 127 -1.25 0.28 11.38
C PHE A 127 -0.94 -1.19 11.09
N ILE A 128 -1.44 -2.07 11.97
CA ILE A 128 -1.32 -3.53 11.83
C ILE A 128 -2.56 -4.08 11.13
N PHE A 129 -2.39 -4.67 9.96
CA PHE A 129 -3.49 -5.12 9.10
C PHE A 129 -3.31 -6.56 8.62
N SER A 130 -4.36 -7.15 8.08
CA SER A 130 -4.35 -8.49 7.46
C SER A 130 -4.41 -8.44 5.94
N LYS A 131 -5.14 -7.49 5.35
CA LYS A 131 -5.13 -7.21 3.91
C LYS A 131 -5.03 -5.71 3.68
N ILE A 132 -4.44 -5.32 2.55
CA ILE A 132 -4.25 -3.92 2.15
C ILE A 132 -4.64 -3.75 0.68
N GLU A 133 -5.30 -2.65 0.39
CA GLU A 133 -5.52 -2.17 -0.97
C GLU A 133 -5.17 -0.69 -1.03
N VAL A 134 -4.49 -0.28 -2.11
CA VAL A 134 -4.05 1.11 -2.32
C VAL A 134 -4.52 1.56 -3.69
N GLU A 135 -5.38 2.58 -3.74
CA GLU A 135 -5.91 3.13 -4.99
C GLU A 135 -6.34 4.60 -4.80
N ASP A 136 -6.31 5.40 -5.86
CA ASP A 136 -6.96 6.72 -5.91
C ASP A 136 -8.48 6.50 -6.01
N MET A 137 -9.15 6.57 -4.85
CA MET A 137 -10.57 6.26 -4.72
C MET A 137 -11.39 7.50 -5.09
N PRO A 138 -12.33 7.40 -6.04
CA PRO A 138 -13.17 8.53 -6.39
C PRO A 138 -14.10 8.91 -5.24
N GLY A 139 -14.01 10.17 -4.81
CA GLY A 139 -14.99 10.81 -3.94
C GLY A 139 -16.13 11.45 -4.76
N LEU A 140 -16.89 12.36 -4.13
CA LEU A 140 -17.98 13.09 -4.79
C LEU A 140 -17.51 13.92 -6.01
N SER A 141 -16.30 14.45 -5.96
CA SER A 141 -15.72 15.26 -7.02
C SER A 141 -14.91 14.43 -8.04
N GLY A 142 -14.97 13.10 -7.94
CA GLY A 142 -14.10 12.19 -8.67
C GLY A 142 -12.79 11.93 -7.93
N ARG A 143 -11.79 11.50 -8.70
CA ARG A 143 -10.44 11.21 -8.23
C ARG A 143 -9.66 12.49 -8.00
N ASP A 144 -8.87 12.53 -6.93
CA ASP A 144 -8.06 13.69 -6.59
C ASP A 144 -6.56 13.50 -6.90
N GLY A 145 -6.18 12.37 -7.49
CA GLY A 145 -4.79 12.07 -7.83
C GLY A 145 -3.94 11.62 -6.65
N LYS A 146 -4.50 11.52 -5.44
CA LYS A 146 -3.86 10.91 -4.29
C LYS A 146 -4.50 9.56 -4.01
N ALA A 147 -3.70 8.61 -3.56
CA ALA A 147 -4.20 7.29 -3.22
C ALA A 147 -4.65 7.23 -1.76
N GLU A 148 -5.81 6.61 -1.56
CA GLU A 148 -6.25 6.09 -0.28
C GLU A 148 -5.69 4.68 -0.03
N ILE A 149 -5.58 4.34 1.25
CA ILE A 149 -5.19 3.02 1.74
C ILE A 149 -6.36 2.41 2.49
N ALA A 150 -6.90 1.31 1.99
CA ALA A 150 -7.85 0.50 2.74
C ALA A 150 -7.11 -0.63 3.46
N LEU A 151 -7.31 -0.69 4.78
CA LEU A 151 -6.77 -1.72 5.65
C LEU A 151 -7.91 -2.62 6.14
N TRP A 152 -7.72 -3.93 5.98
CA TRP A 152 -8.62 -4.95 6.47
C TRP A 152 -8.00 -5.61 7.70
N PHE A 153 -8.67 -5.51 8.84
CA PHE A 153 -8.21 -6.06 10.12
C PHE A 153 -8.99 -7.33 10.42
N HIS A 154 -8.28 -8.46 10.51
CA HIS A 154 -8.93 -9.74 10.81
C HIS A 154 -9.63 -9.71 12.17
N ASP A 155 -10.87 -10.19 12.21
CA ASP A 155 -11.65 -10.39 13.43
C ASP A 155 -11.79 -11.90 13.71
N LYS A 156 -12.53 -12.62 12.86
CA LYS A 156 -12.77 -14.06 13.00
C LYS A 156 -13.07 -14.73 11.66
N GLY A 157 -12.56 -15.94 11.46
CA GLY A 157 -12.72 -16.64 10.18
C GLY A 157 -12.23 -15.75 9.02
N GLU A 158 -13.03 -15.61 7.97
CA GLU A 158 -12.78 -14.64 6.89
C GLU A 158 -13.55 -13.32 7.07
N ALA A 159 -13.83 -12.93 8.32
CA ALA A 159 -14.43 -11.65 8.65
C ALA A 159 -13.37 -10.63 9.08
N TYR A 160 -13.52 -9.42 8.57
CA TYR A 160 -12.59 -8.30 8.73
C TYR A 160 -13.35 -7.01 9.02
N THR A 161 -12.86 -6.20 9.95
CA THR A 161 -13.21 -4.78 9.97
C THR A 161 -12.37 -4.06 8.92
N VAL A 162 -12.93 -3.04 8.28
CA VAL A 162 -12.27 -2.33 7.17
C VAL A 162 -12.31 -0.84 7.44
N GLU A 163 -11.16 -0.19 7.31
CA GLU A 163 -11.02 1.25 7.41
C GLU A 163 -10.26 1.78 6.20
N VAL A 164 -10.72 2.92 5.68
CA VAL A 164 -10.10 3.60 4.54
C VAL A 164 -9.43 4.87 5.05
N TYR A 165 -8.15 5.02 4.74
CA TYR A 165 -7.30 6.10 5.20
C TYR A 165 -6.82 6.96 4.03
N ARG A 166 -6.70 8.27 4.27
CA ARG A 166 -5.95 9.19 3.40
C ARG A 166 -4.92 9.96 4.18
N TRP A 167 -3.88 10.41 3.50
CA TRP A 167 -2.92 11.33 4.08
C TRP A 167 -3.45 12.76 4.07
N ASP A 168 -3.57 13.37 5.24
CA ASP A 168 -3.94 14.77 5.38
C ASP A 168 -3.20 15.40 6.57
N GLY A 169 -2.67 16.61 6.36
CA GLY A 169 -2.01 17.38 7.43
C GLY A 169 -0.85 16.66 8.14
N GLY A 170 -0.14 15.74 7.47
CA GLY A 170 1.00 15.02 8.05
C GLY A 170 0.65 13.75 8.83
N LYS A 171 -0.57 13.22 8.66
CA LYS A 171 -1.01 11.98 9.29
C LYS A 171 -2.05 11.26 8.42
N PHE A 172 -2.30 10.00 8.72
CA PHE A 172 -3.46 9.30 8.19
C PHE A 172 -4.73 9.70 8.96
N ILE A 173 -5.81 9.97 8.22
CA ILE A 173 -7.16 10.19 8.73
C ILE A 173 -8.14 9.29 7.99
N LEU A 174 -9.30 8.99 8.59
CA LEU A 174 -10.36 8.22 7.93
C LEU A 174 -10.93 9.00 6.74
N ALA A 175 -10.97 8.36 5.57
CA ALA A 175 -11.45 8.92 4.31
C ALA A 175 -12.93 8.56 4.07
N LYS A 176 -13.80 9.00 4.98
CA LYS A 176 -15.25 8.65 4.95
C LYS A 176 -15.95 9.04 3.66
N ASP A 177 -15.44 10.04 2.96
CA ASP A 177 -16.02 10.54 1.72
C ASP A 177 -15.81 9.62 0.50
N VAL A 178 -14.86 8.68 0.55
CA VAL A 178 -14.66 7.66 -0.49
C VAL A 178 -15.21 6.29 -0.11
N GLU A 179 -15.67 6.12 1.14
CA GLU A 179 -16.29 4.87 1.59
C GLU A 179 -17.45 4.41 0.71
N PRO A 180 -18.36 5.28 0.20
CA PRO A 180 -19.44 4.84 -0.69
C PRO A 180 -18.95 4.15 -1.97
N TYR A 181 -17.76 4.51 -2.45
CA TYR A 181 -17.12 3.81 -3.57
C TYR A 181 -16.52 2.50 -3.09
N TYR A 182 -15.64 2.54 -2.08
CA TYR A 182 -14.84 1.38 -1.71
C TYR A 182 -15.67 0.27 -1.06
N PHE A 183 -16.66 0.61 -0.23
CA PHE A 183 -17.49 -0.37 0.47
C PHE A 183 -18.44 -1.15 -0.45
N LYS A 184 -18.59 -0.78 -1.73
CA LYS A 184 -19.23 -1.65 -2.73
C LYS A 184 -18.43 -2.94 -2.93
N LYS A 185 -17.09 -2.83 -2.95
CA LYS A 185 -16.16 -3.97 -3.03
C LYS A 185 -16.25 -4.82 -1.76
N VAL A 186 -16.27 -4.19 -0.59
CA VAL A 186 -16.41 -4.86 0.72
C VAL A 186 -17.75 -5.61 0.82
N ALA A 187 -18.86 -4.99 0.40
CA ALA A 187 -20.17 -5.63 0.38
C ALA A 187 -20.20 -6.83 -0.58
N ALA A 188 -19.58 -6.71 -1.76
CA ALA A 188 -19.46 -7.82 -2.71
C ALA A 188 -18.66 -9.00 -2.12
N TYR A 189 -17.59 -8.72 -1.39
CA TYR A 189 -16.81 -9.73 -0.67
C TYR A 189 -17.68 -10.51 0.33
N TYR A 190 -18.44 -9.82 1.19
CA TYR A 190 -19.29 -10.51 2.17
C TYR A 190 -20.49 -11.24 1.56
N LYS A 191 -21.05 -10.73 0.44
CA LYS A 191 -22.05 -11.47 -0.34
C LYS A 191 -21.49 -12.80 -0.84
N GLN A 192 -20.22 -12.81 -1.29
CA GLN A 192 -19.55 -14.04 -1.71
C GLN A 192 -19.30 -14.97 -0.52
N GLN A 193 -18.83 -14.46 0.62
CA GLN A 193 -18.62 -15.26 1.83
C GLN A 193 -19.90 -15.95 2.33
N ILE A 194 -21.04 -15.24 2.33
CA ILE A 194 -22.35 -15.82 2.71
C ILE A 194 -22.81 -16.88 1.71
N LYS A 195 -22.51 -16.69 0.41
CA LYS A 195 -22.85 -17.67 -0.62
C LYS A 195 -22.04 -18.97 -0.47
N GLU A 196 -20.76 -18.85 -0.12
CA GLU A 196 -19.85 -19.99 0.07
C GLU A 196 -20.06 -20.70 1.41
N HIS A 197 -20.45 -19.94 2.44
CA HIS A 197 -20.62 -20.43 3.82
C HIS A 197 -21.96 -19.96 4.41
N PRO A 198 -23.09 -20.48 3.90
CA PRO A 198 -24.42 -20.00 4.29
C PRO A 198 -24.77 -20.27 5.77
N ASP A 199 -24.09 -21.23 6.40
CA ASP A 199 -24.20 -21.59 7.81
C ASP A 199 -23.41 -20.64 8.74
N HIS A 200 -22.49 -19.84 8.19
CA HIS A 200 -21.71 -18.85 8.94
C HIS A 200 -22.49 -17.53 9.10
N SER A 201 -23.47 -17.53 10.01
CA SER A 201 -24.33 -16.37 10.29
C SER A 201 -23.58 -15.12 10.77
N PHE A 202 -22.32 -15.26 11.18
CA PHE A 202 -21.52 -14.13 11.64
C PHE A 202 -21.07 -13.19 10.53
N TYR A 203 -21.22 -13.52 9.24
CA TYR A 203 -20.90 -12.59 8.14
C TYR A 203 -21.96 -11.50 7.91
N TYR A 204 -23.22 -11.73 8.31
CA TYR A 204 -24.32 -10.80 8.04
C TYR A 204 -24.11 -9.40 8.64
N PRO A 205 -23.61 -9.23 9.89
CA PRO A 205 -23.31 -7.91 10.43
C PRO A 205 -22.27 -7.13 9.61
N TYR A 206 -21.24 -7.79 9.08
CA TYR A 206 -20.22 -7.14 8.25
C TYR A 206 -20.75 -6.76 6.87
N LEU A 207 -21.59 -7.61 6.27
CA LEU A 207 -22.32 -7.25 5.06
C LEU A 207 -23.19 -6.01 5.30
N HIS A 208 -23.93 -5.99 6.41
CA HIS A 208 -24.82 -4.88 6.73
C HIS A 208 -24.06 -3.56 6.92
N ASP A 209 -22.96 -3.56 7.69
CA ASP A 209 -22.08 -2.39 7.82
C ASP A 209 -21.56 -1.91 6.46
N ALA A 210 -21.12 -2.84 5.61
CA ALA A 210 -20.61 -2.50 4.29
C ALA A 210 -21.68 -1.91 3.36
N GLU A 211 -22.89 -2.48 3.37
CA GLU A 211 -24.01 -1.94 2.59
C GLU A 211 -24.47 -0.57 3.09
N GLN A 212 -24.45 -0.34 4.41
CA GLN A 212 -24.73 0.98 4.97
C GLN A 212 -23.71 2.01 4.48
N LYS A 213 -22.41 1.74 4.62
CA LYS A 213 -21.33 2.65 4.17
C LYS A 213 -21.35 2.87 2.66
N ALA A 214 -21.63 1.83 1.87
CA ALA A 214 -21.79 1.92 0.42
C ALA A 214 -22.98 2.81 -0.02
N SER A 215 -24.01 2.92 0.84
CA SER A 215 -25.25 3.64 0.54
C SER A 215 -25.27 5.08 1.07
N VAL A 216 -24.23 5.52 1.78
CA VAL A 216 -24.18 6.90 2.31
C VAL A 216 -24.14 7.89 1.16
N VAL A 217 -25.20 8.69 1.04
CA VAL A 217 -25.26 9.82 0.11
C VAL A 217 -24.55 11.02 0.75
N LEU A 218 -23.33 11.28 0.32
CA LEU A 218 -22.59 12.47 0.73
C LEU A 218 -23.15 13.67 -0.04
N ARG A 219 -23.58 14.72 0.67
CA ARG A 219 -24.01 15.98 0.05
C ARG A 219 -22.79 16.89 -0.09
N ALA A 220 -22.51 17.36 -1.30
CA ALA A 220 -21.52 18.41 -1.50
C ALA A 220 -21.94 19.68 -0.73
N ARG A 221 -21.08 20.20 0.15
CA ARG A 221 -21.27 21.55 0.69
C ARG A 221 -20.88 22.54 -0.41
N PRO A 222 -21.73 23.53 -0.75
CA PRO A 222 -21.35 24.55 -1.71
C PRO A 222 -20.15 25.33 -1.17
N VAL A 223 -19.09 25.43 -1.98
CA VAL A 223 -17.97 26.32 -1.70
C VAL A 223 -18.50 27.74 -1.81
N LEU A 224 -18.69 28.40 -0.66
CA LEU A 224 -18.90 29.85 -0.62
C LEU A 224 -17.62 30.49 -1.17
N LYS A 225 -17.68 30.98 -2.41
CA LYS A 225 -16.69 31.91 -2.95
C LYS A 225 -16.77 33.18 -2.10
N ASN A 226 -15.91 33.28 -1.09
CA ASN A 226 -15.66 34.57 -0.45
C ASN A 226 -15.00 35.47 -1.49
N ARG A 227 -15.77 36.40 -2.03
CA ARG A 227 -15.25 37.61 -2.67
C ARG A 227 -14.81 38.54 -1.55
N LEU A 228 -13.50 38.78 -1.45
CA LEU A 228 -12.93 40.05 -1.00
C LEU A 228 -11.77 40.37 -1.95
#